data_AF-A0AAF0L9T3-F1
#
_entry.id   AF-A0AAF0L9T3-F1
#
_cell.length_a   1.000
_cell.length_b   1.000
_cell.length_c   1.000
_cell.angle_alpha   90.00
_cell.angle_beta   90.00
_cell.angle_gamma   90.00
#
_symmetry.space_group_name_H-M   'P 1'
#
loop_
_entity.id
_entity.type
_entity.pdbx_description
1 polymer ?
#
loop_
_entity_poly.entity_id
_entity_poly.type
_entity_poly.pdbx_seq_one_letter_code
_entity_poly.pdbx_strand_id
1 'polypeptide(L)'
;MDRNTRIRLGAISAVAAAIIGGTIAAAPVAAQAASTCATAWSSGTAYNGGATASENGTNYTANWWTQGDDPATHSGATGSGQPWTAAGSCTGGGTGGSTGGGTGGGTTTPGNGSTGTASGLVFSPYKDVTVNLDWNTSVMNTAVTGTRIPVVGSSNSLVSTREPGLKAITLAFATGTCGSENWGGVAADAFASANIPKLDAAGVNYIVSTGGAAGQFTCSGTALQSFIARYASPHMIGVDFDIESGQSTADVQNLVNAAALAQAKYPGLRFSFTLATLAASDGSFGGLNSTGDATVKAIKASSLTNYTVNLMTMDFGRATTANCVLSGSTCQMGQSTIQAVTNLQHTYGTPASKIEVTPMLGVNDASDEVFTLADADTVSSYAKTHGLAGVHMWSLDRDTPCASPTSTASATCNSVSGTAALAWTDRFLADLR
;
A
#
# COMPACT_ATOMS: atom_id res chain seq x y z
N MET A 1 19.87 -30.01 -61.19
CA MET A 1 18.63 -29.93 -60.40
C MET A 1 18.82 -28.77 -59.44
N ASP A 2 18.71 -27.52 -59.90
CA ASP A 2 17.46 -26.82 -60.22
C ASP A 2 16.63 -26.53 -58.96
N ARG A 3 16.80 -25.34 -58.36
CA ARG A 3 15.73 -24.34 -58.22
C ARG A 3 16.15 -23.11 -57.40
N ASN A 4 15.96 -21.97 -58.06
CA ASN A 4 15.85 -20.62 -57.52
C ASN A 4 14.94 -20.53 -56.29
N THR A 5 15.29 -19.67 -55.33
CA THR A 5 14.32 -18.73 -54.73
C THR A 5 15.05 -17.44 -54.35
N ARG A 6 14.79 -16.37 -55.11
CA ARG A 6 15.18 -14.99 -54.81
C ARG A 6 14.18 -14.43 -53.79
N ILE A 7 14.63 -14.01 -52.61
CA ILE A 7 13.82 -13.21 -51.69
C ILE A 7 14.12 -11.73 -51.97
N ARG A 8 13.06 -10.99 -52.29
CA ARG A 8 13.07 -9.55 -52.60
C ARG A 8 13.21 -8.76 -51.29
N LEU A 9 14.22 -7.90 -51.21
CA LEU A 9 14.29 -6.83 -50.20
C LEU A 9 13.18 -5.80 -50.52
N GLY A 10 12.16 -5.74 -49.67
CA GLY A 10 11.17 -4.68 -49.68
C GLY A 10 11.69 -3.46 -48.95
N ALA A 11 11.81 -2.34 -49.65
CA ALA A 11 12.07 -1.03 -49.08
C ALA A 11 10.84 -0.56 -48.30
N ILE A 12 11.00 -0.22 -47.01
CA ILE A 12 9.98 0.44 -46.21
C ILE A 12 10.26 1.95 -46.30
N SER A 13 9.37 2.65 -47.01
CA SER A 13 9.35 4.10 -47.12
C SER A 13 8.97 4.72 -45.77
N ALA A 14 9.79 5.65 -45.28
CA ALA A 14 9.47 6.53 -44.17
C ALA A 14 8.44 7.58 -44.61
N VAL A 15 7.27 7.60 -43.98
CA VAL A 15 6.29 8.69 -44.12
C VAL A 15 6.47 9.63 -42.94
N ALA A 16 7.00 10.82 -43.21
CA ALA A 16 7.04 11.93 -42.27
C ALA A 16 5.66 12.62 -42.25
N ALA A 17 4.95 12.55 -41.12
CA ALA A 17 3.75 13.36 -40.88
C ALA A 17 4.14 14.64 -40.14
N ALA A 18 3.99 15.78 -40.81
CA ALA A 18 4.13 17.09 -40.21
C ALA A 18 2.92 17.40 -39.33
N ILE A 19 3.11 17.58 -38.03
CA ILE A 19 2.09 18.11 -37.12
C ILE A 19 2.29 19.62 -37.01
N ILE A 20 1.30 20.36 -37.51
CA ILE A 20 1.20 21.81 -37.44
C ILE A 20 0.89 22.19 -35.98
N GLY A 21 1.73 23.04 -35.39
CA GLY A 21 1.51 23.61 -34.06
C GLY A 21 0.33 24.58 -34.08
N GLY A 22 -0.72 24.24 -33.32
CA GLY A 22 -1.82 25.13 -32.98
C GLY A 22 -1.85 25.33 -31.46
N THR A 23 -1.62 26.55 -31.01
CA THR A 23 -1.79 26.95 -29.61
C THR A 23 -3.27 27.10 -29.29
N ILE A 24 -3.82 26.21 -28.47
CA ILE A 24 -5.15 26.38 -27.87
C ILE A 24 -4.98 27.27 -26.64
N ALA A 25 -5.41 28.53 -26.73
CA ALA A 25 -5.56 29.38 -25.56
C ALA A 25 -6.76 28.86 -24.75
N ALA A 26 -6.49 28.29 -23.57
CA ALA A 26 -7.54 27.97 -22.61
C ALA A 26 -8.14 29.27 -22.05
N ALA A 27 -9.43 29.49 -22.28
CA ALA A 27 -10.17 30.53 -21.59
C ALA A 27 -10.22 30.19 -20.08
N PRO A 28 -10.12 31.17 -19.16
CA PRO A 28 -10.24 30.90 -17.75
C PRO A 28 -11.67 30.42 -17.45
N VAL A 29 -11.77 29.21 -16.90
CA VAL A 29 -13.01 28.70 -16.31
C VAL A 29 -13.29 29.57 -15.08
N ALA A 30 -14.35 30.38 -15.13
CA ALA A 30 -14.79 31.12 -13.96
C ALA A 30 -15.20 30.09 -12.88
N ALA A 31 -14.46 30.04 -11.78
CA ALA A 31 -14.84 29.28 -10.60
C ALA A 31 -16.19 29.81 -10.12
N GLN A 32 -17.25 29.00 -10.21
CA GLN A 32 -18.53 29.35 -9.60
C GLN A 32 -18.32 29.39 -8.09
N ALA A 33 -18.49 30.57 -7.49
CA ALA A 33 -18.37 30.73 -6.05
C ALA A 33 -19.38 29.81 -5.35
N ALA A 34 -18.91 28.98 -4.43
CA ALA A 34 -19.77 28.10 -3.63
C ALA A 34 -20.80 28.94 -2.85
N SER A 35 -22.07 28.54 -2.90
CA SER A 35 -23.16 29.22 -2.20
C SER A 35 -22.97 29.17 -0.68
N THR A 36 -23.56 30.09 0.08
CA THR A 36 -23.50 30.03 1.56
C THR A 36 -24.33 28.85 2.07
N CYS A 37 -23.86 28.16 3.11
CA CYS A 37 -24.64 27.03 3.65
C CYS A 37 -25.92 27.52 4.32
N ALA A 38 -27.01 26.80 4.04
CA ALA A 38 -28.26 26.92 4.78
C ALA A 38 -28.05 26.49 6.25
N THR A 39 -29.12 26.54 7.05
CA THR A 39 -29.03 26.03 8.42
C THR A 39 -28.75 24.52 8.40
N ALA A 40 -27.88 24.05 9.30
CA ALA A 40 -27.54 22.64 9.37
C ALA A 40 -28.81 21.78 9.54
N TRP A 41 -28.88 20.69 8.78
CA TRP A 41 -29.99 19.76 8.89
C TRP A 41 -30.04 19.15 10.30
N SER A 42 -31.25 18.93 10.82
CA SER A 42 -31.48 18.33 12.12
C SER A 42 -32.62 17.32 12.04
N SER A 43 -32.37 16.09 12.47
CA SER A 43 -33.34 14.98 12.44
C SER A 43 -34.63 15.27 13.22
N GLY A 44 -34.55 16.10 14.27
CA GLY A 44 -35.71 16.49 15.08
C GLY A 44 -36.58 17.59 14.45
N THR A 45 -36.11 18.24 13.38
CA THR A 45 -36.81 19.37 12.74
C THR A 45 -37.66 18.88 11.59
N ALA A 46 -38.93 19.31 11.52
CA ALA A 46 -39.79 19.04 10.38
C ALA A 46 -39.59 20.10 9.28
N TYR A 47 -39.27 19.66 8.07
CA TYR A 47 -39.02 20.49 6.90
C TYR A 47 -40.19 20.37 5.92
N ASN A 48 -40.90 21.48 5.66
CA ASN A 48 -41.95 21.53 4.64
C ASN A 48 -41.33 21.58 3.23
N GLY A 49 -42.10 21.22 2.20
CA GLY A 49 -41.63 21.29 0.79
C GLY A 49 -41.10 22.68 0.44
N GLY A 50 -39.89 22.72 -0.14
CA GLY A 50 -39.14 23.93 -0.47
C GLY A 50 -38.19 24.43 0.63
N ALA A 51 -38.24 23.88 1.84
CA ALA A 51 -37.30 24.25 2.91
C ALA A 51 -35.87 23.81 2.57
N THR A 52 -34.87 24.61 2.96
CA THR A 52 -33.46 24.30 2.72
C THR A 52 -32.72 23.97 4.00
N ALA A 53 -31.82 23.00 3.90
CA ALA A 53 -30.91 22.60 4.98
C ALA A 53 -29.55 22.23 4.41
N SER A 54 -28.49 22.33 5.21
CA SER A 54 -27.14 21.94 4.77
C SER A 54 -26.63 20.73 5.53
N GLU A 55 -25.93 19.85 4.84
CA GLU A 55 -25.21 18.72 5.45
C GLU A 55 -23.94 18.41 4.64
N ASN A 56 -22.83 18.14 5.33
CA ASN A 56 -21.55 17.78 4.72
C ASN A 56 -21.07 18.76 3.61
N GLY A 57 -21.32 20.06 3.79
CA GLY A 57 -20.93 21.09 2.83
C GLY A 57 -21.76 21.11 1.55
N THR A 58 -22.97 20.53 1.57
CA THR A 58 -23.94 20.57 0.48
C THR A 58 -25.27 21.13 0.99
N ASN A 59 -25.88 22.04 0.23
CA ASN A 59 -27.24 22.49 0.49
C ASN A 59 -28.23 21.52 -0.15
N TYR A 60 -29.36 21.29 0.52
CA TYR A 60 -30.44 20.44 0.07
C TYR A 60 -31.77 21.18 0.18
N THR A 61 -32.70 20.86 -0.70
CA THR A 61 -34.07 21.37 -0.69
C THR A 61 -35.04 20.22 -0.50
N ALA A 62 -35.93 20.33 0.50
CA ALA A 62 -36.96 19.34 0.76
C ALA A 62 -37.99 19.34 -0.38
N ASN A 63 -38.29 18.18 -0.94
CA ASN A 63 -39.25 18.02 -2.03
C ASN A 63 -40.70 18.07 -1.52
N TRP A 64 -40.94 17.62 -0.30
CA TRP A 64 -42.22 17.67 0.43
C TRP A 64 -41.95 17.65 1.95
N TRP A 65 -42.99 17.54 2.77
CA TRP A 65 -42.83 17.44 4.22
C TRP A 65 -41.98 16.22 4.61
N THR A 66 -40.90 16.43 5.36
CA THR A 66 -40.04 15.35 5.88
C THR A 66 -39.51 15.71 7.27
N GLN A 67 -39.33 14.70 8.11
CA GLN A 67 -38.69 14.80 9.43
C GLN A 67 -37.92 13.51 9.67
N GLY A 68 -36.65 13.63 10.06
CA GLY A 68 -35.78 12.49 10.34
C GLY A 68 -35.14 11.83 9.11
N ASP A 69 -35.62 12.10 7.88
CA ASP A 69 -34.94 11.63 6.66
C ASP A 69 -33.71 12.50 6.39
N ASP A 70 -32.53 11.90 6.54
CA ASP A 70 -31.22 12.54 6.37
C ASP A 70 -30.98 12.86 4.88
N PRO A 71 -30.73 14.13 4.50
CA PRO A 71 -30.56 14.54 3.12
C PRO A 71 -29.32 13.96 2.43
N ALA A 72 -28.26 13.63 3.16
CA ALA A 72 -27.08 12.99 2.58
C ALA A 72 -27.35 11.55 2.12
N THR A 73 -28.36 10.88 2.69
CA THR A 73 -28.71 9.48 2.39
C THR A 73 -30.08 9.28 1.72
N HIS A 74 -30.97 10.27 1.82
CA HIS A 74 -32.32 10.26 1.27
C HIS A 74 -32.54 11.43 0.31
N SER A 75 -31.58 11.62 -0.60
CA SER A 75 -31.68 12.58 -1.70
C SER A 75 -31.55 11.93 -3.08
N GLY A 76 -32.15 12.57 -4.06
CA GLY A 76 -32.06 12.15 -5.46
C GLY A 76 -32.49 13.26 -6.40
N ALA A 77 -32.33 13.04 -7.71
CA ALA A 77 -32.83 13.99 -8.70
C ALA A 77 -34.35 14.20 -8.58
N THR A 78 -34.85 15.37 -8.97
CA THR A 78 -36.28 15.69 -8.94
C THR A 78 -37.10 14.59 -9.63
N GLY A 79 -38.06 14.01 -8.90
CA GLY A 79 -38.89 12.89 -9.37
C GLY A 79 -38.38 11.49 -8.99
N SER A 80 -37.26 11.38 -8.29
CA SER A 80 -36.70 10.10 -7.80
C SER A 80 -37.49 9.45 -6.65
N GLY A 81 -38.49 10.12 -6.10
CA GLY A 81 -39.24 9.66 -4.92
C GLY A 81 -38.51 9.89 -3.59
N GLN A 82 -37.35 10.55 -3.60
CA GLN A 82 -36.60 10.90 -2.40
C GLN A 82 -37.06 12.24 -1.77
N PRO A 83 -37.07 12.37 -0.43
CA PRO A 83 -37.54 13.57 0.25
C PRO A 83 -36.65 14.80 0.02
N TRP A 84 -35.38 14.64 -0.38
CA TRP A 84 -34.45 15.74 -0.61
C TRP A 84 -33.90 15.79 -2.04
N THR A 85 -33.60 17.01 -2.51
CA THR A 85 -32.82 17.25 -3.74
C THR A 85 -31.57 18.06 -3.41
N ALA A 86 -30.40 17.61 -3.85
CA ALA A 86 -29.14 18.33 -3.65
C ALA A 86 -29.09 19.61 -4.52
N ALA A 87 -28.83 20.75 -3.87
CA ALA A 87 -28.73 22.07 -4.48
C ALA A 87 -27.27 22.51 -4.76
N GLY A 88 -26.29 21.67 -4.40
CA GLY A 88 -24.87 21.87 -4.67
C GLY A 88 -24.03 22.26 -3.45
N SER A 89 -22.72 22.33 -3.64
CA SER A 89 -21.75 22.60 -2.57
C SER A 89 -21.93 24.00 -1.97
N CYS A 90 -21.75 24.09 -0.65
CA CYS A 90 -21.86 25.32 0.10
C CYS A 90 -20.71 25.52 1.09
N THR A 91 -20.43 26.76 1.47
CA THR A 91 -19.44 27.10 2.51
C THR A 91 -19.96 28.20 3.44
N GLY A 92 -19.66 28.11 4.73
CA GLY A 92 -20.02 29.12 5.75
C GLY A 92 -21.49 29.06 6.22
N GLY A 93 -21.69 28.71 7.50
CA GLY A 93 -22.97 28.72 8.21
C GLY A 93 -22.86 27.98 9.54
N GLY A 94 -23.08 28.67 10.66
CA GLY A 94 -23.13 28.02 11.97
C GLY A 94 -23.71 28.91 13.06
N THR A 95 -24.61 28.35 13.88
CA THR A 95 -24.50 28.30 15.36
C THR A 95 -25.76 27.70 16.03
N GLY A 96 -25.52 26.94 17.11
CA GLY A 96 -26.46 26.65 18.21
C GLY A 96 -26.99 25.20 18.23
N GLY A 97 -26.89 24.39 19.30
CA GLY A 97 -26.40 24.56 20.66
C GLY A 97 -26.47 23.19 21.37
N SER A 98 -25.56 22.97 22.33
CA SER A 98 -25.40 21.72 23.10
C SER A 98 -26.55 21.49 24.10
N THR A 99 -26.94 20.24 24.35
CA THR A 99 -27.18 19.69 25.71
C THR A 99 -27.50 18.19 25.70
N GLY A 100 -26.67 17.41 26.42
CA GLY A 100 -27.09 16.34 27.35
C GLY A 100 -27.56 14.97 26.85
N GLY A 101 -26.76 13.94 27.15
CA GLY A 101 -27.30 12.67 27.70
C GLY A 101 -27.13 11.39 26.88
N GLY A 102 -26.20 10.54 27.30
CA GLY A 102 -26.42 9.10 27.44
C GLY A 102 -26.43 8.18 26.21
N THR A 103 -25.44 7.28 26.19
CA THR A 103 -25.47 5.87 25.72
C THR A 103 -25.60 5.56 24.21
N GLY A 104 -24.50 5.03 23.66
CA GLY A 104 -24.49 3.83 22.82
C GLY A 104 -24.77 4.00 21.33
N GLY A 105 -23.73 3.83 20.50
CA GLY A 105 -23.86 3.64 19.06
C GLY A 105 -22.95 4.58 18.25
N GLY A 106 -21.64 4.34 18.29
CA GLY A 106 -20.68 5.09 17.47
C GLY A 106 -20.69 4.60 16.02
N THR A 107 -21.19 5.43 15.11
CA THR A 107 -20.91 5.33 13.67
C THR A 107 -19.63 6.10 13.39
N THR A 108 -18.56 5.36 13.05
CA THR A 108 -17.22 5.90 12.80
C THR A 108 -17.13 6.57 11.43
N THR A 109 -16.87 7.88 11.41
CA THR A 109 -16.26 8.57 10.27
C THR A 109 -14.82 8.04 10.07
N PRO A 110 -14.40 7.60 8.87
CA PRO A 110 -12.98 7.38 8.59
C PRO A 110 -12.23 8.72 8.56
N GLY A 111 -11.14 8.83 9.33
CA GLY A 111 -10.02 9.70 8.97
C GLY A 111 -9.77 10.99 9.75
N ASN A 112 -10.03 11.02 11.06
CA ASN A 112 -9.39 11.98 11.98
C ASN A 112 -8.78 11.30 13.22
N GLY A 113 -8.53 10.00 13.13
CA GLY A 113 -8.12 9.14 14.25
C GLY A 113 -6.60 9.11 14.49
N SER A 114 -6.22 8.72 15.71
CA SER A 114 -4.85 8.35 16.05
C SER A 114 -4.39 7.15 15.22
N THR A 115 -3.10 7.10 14.88
CA THR A 115 -2.45 5.89 14.38
C THR A 115 -1.98 5.01 15.53
N GLY A 116 -1.64 3.76 15.22
CA GLY A 116 -0.96 2.85 16.12
C GLY A 116 0.54 3.14 16.27
N THR A 117 1.21 2.29 17.04
CA THR A 117 2.66 2.29 17.21
C THR A 117 3.17 0.87 16.97
N ALA A 118 4.21 0.73 16.13
CA ALA A 118 4.91 -0.54 16.01
C ALA A 118 5.77 -0.79 17.25
N SER A 119 5.68 -1.99 17.83
CA SER A 119 6.51 -2.41 18.96
C SER A 119 7.33 -3.65 18.60
N GLY A 120 8.64 -3.60 18.82
CA GLY A 120 9.53 -4.72 18.54
C GLY A 120 9.65 -5.05 17.05
N LEU A 121 9.99 -6.31 16.76
CA LEU A 121 10.12 -6.84 15.41
C LEU A 121 8.74 -7.04 14.79
N VAL A 122 8.49 -6.44 13.63
CA VAL A 122 7.23 -6.59 12.89
C VAL A 122 7.35 -7.70 11.87
N PHE A 123 6.50 -8.73 11.96
CA PHE A 123 6.24 -9.64 10.85
C PHE A 123 4.95 -9.25 10.13
N SER A 124 5.05 -8.84 8.87
CA SER A 124 3.87 -8.57 8.04
C SER A 124 4.10 -8.97 6.58
N PRO A 125 3.48 -10.04 6.07
CA PRO A 125 3.55 -10.37 4.66
C PRO A 125 2.90 -9.26 3.83
N TYR A 126 3.46 -9.01 2.66
CA TYR A 126 2.84 -8.12 1.68
C TYR A 126 1.61 -8.79 1.10
N LYS A 127 0.51 -8.03 1.04
CA LYS A 127 -0.70 -8.39 0.33
C LYS A 127 -0.81 -7.46 -0.88
N ASP A 128 -0.47 -7.99 -2.05
CA ASP A 128 -0.87 -7.36 -3.31
C ASP A 128 -2.40 -7.33 -3.34
N VAL A 129 -2.97 -6.15 -3.17
CA VAL A 129 -4.40 -5.97 -3.02
C VAL A 129 -5.13 -6.28 -4.32
N THR A 130 -4.47 -6.20 -5.47
CA THR A 130 -5.07 -6.45 -6.79
C THR A 130 -5.25 -7.95 -7.04
N VAL A 131 -4.37 -8.78 -6.45
CA VAL A 131 -4.50 -10.23 -6.49
C VAL A 131 -5.73 -10.65 -5.69
N ASN A 132 -6.65 -11.37 -6.31
CA ASN A 132 -7.89 -11.85 -5.68
C ASN A 132 -8.85 -10.75 -5.14
N LEU A 133 -8.65 -9.46 -5.44
CA LEU A 133 -9.53 -8.37 -4.97
C LEU A 133 -11.00 -8.65 -5.27
N ASP A 134 -11.90 -8.23 -4.39
CA ASP A 134 -13.31 -8.11 -4.74
C ASP A 134 -13.60 -6.82 -5.48
N TRP A 135 -13.57 -6.86 -6.81
CA TRP A 135 -13.74 -5.66 -7.63
C TRP A 135 -15.14 -5.02 -7.52
N ASN A 136 -16.15 -5.75 -7.01
CA ASN A 136 -17.48 -5.19 -6.80
C ASN A 136 -17.60 -4.43 -5.47
N THR A 137 -16.84 -4.86 -4.45
CA THR A 137 -16.95 -4.31 -3.09
C THR A 137 -15.67 -3.63 -2.59
N SER A 138 -14.60 -3.68 -3.40
CA SER A 138 -13.24 -3.24 -3.07
C SER A 138 -12.63 -3.92 -1.85
N VAL A 139 -13.19 -5.05 -1.39
CA VAL A 139 -12.69 -5.79 -0.22
C VAL A 139 -11.52 -6.68 -0.63
N MET A 140 -10.43 -6.62 0.14
CA MET A 140 -9.29 -7.51 -0.02
C MET A 140 -9.67 -8.95 0.32
N ASN A 141 -9.50 -9.82 -0.66
CA ASN A 141 -9.61 -11.26 -0.49
C ASN A 141 -8.28 -11.94 -0.84
N THR A 142 -8.15 -13.19 -0.43
CA THR A 142 -7.06 -14.09 -0.80
C THR A 142 -7.62 -15.46 -1.17
N ALA A 143 -6.93 -16.16 -2.06
CA ALA A 143 -7.21 -17.56 -2.39
C ALA A 143 -6.09 -18.52 -1.93
N VAL A 144 -5.21 -18.07 -1.02
CA VAL A 144 -4.04 -18.83 -0.54
C VAL A 144 -4.39 -20.22 0.01
N THR A 145 -5.60 -20.38 0.57
CA THR A 145 -6.11 -21.67 1.10
C THR A 145 -6.96 -22.45 0.08
N GLY A 146 -6.87 -22.12 -1.21
CA GLY A 146 -7.60 -22.76 -2.31
C GLY A 146 -9.03 -22.27 -2.52
N THR A 147 -9.61 -21.53 -1.57
CA THR A 147 -10.91 -20.85 -1.72
C THR A 147 -10.73 -19.37 -1.48
N ARG A 148 -11.33 -18.55 -2.35
CA ARG A 148 -11.31 -17.09 -2.22
C ARG A 148 -12.15 -16.65 -1.02
N ILE A 149 -11.50 -16.07 -0.01
CA ILE A 149 -12.12 -15.55 1.22
C ILE A 149 -11.57 -14.16 1.56
N PRO A 150 -12.30 -13.31 2.30
CA PRO A 150 -11.77 -12.06 2.83
C PRO A 150 -10.49 -12.29 3.65
N VAL A 151 -9.57 -11.32 3.62
CA VAL A 151 -8.38 -11.36 4.50
C VAL A 151 -8.82 -11.29 5.97
N VAL A 152 -9.68 -10.32 6.30
CA VAL A 152 -10.25 -10.13 7.65
C VAL A 152 -11.79 -10.17 7.63
N GLY A 153 -12.40 -10.55 8.75
CA GLY A 153 -13.85 -10.66 8.93
C GLY A 153 -14.20 -11.68 10.02
N SER A 154 -15.40 -11.56 10.60
CA SER A 154 -15.79 -12.30 11.81
C SER A 154 -16.17 -13.78 11.62
N SER A 155 -16.67 -14.17 10.44
CA SER A 155 -17.28 -15.51 10.26
C SER A 155 -16.45 -16.48 9.39
N ASN A 156 -15.82 -15.97 8.34
CA ASN A 156 -15.04 -16.77 7.39
C ASN A 156 -14.02 -15.88 6.66
N SER A 157 -12.89 -15.61 7.30
CA SER A 157 -11.77 -14.89 6.71
C SER A 157 -10.47 -15.66 6.93
N LEU A 158 -9.40 -15.25 6.24
CA LEU A 158 -8.06 -15.79 6.47
C LEU A 158 -7.71 -15.70 7.96
N VAL A 159 -7.73 -14.49 8.53
CA VAL A 159 -7.34 -14.27 9.93
C VAL A 159 -8.26 -14.96 10.93
N SER A 160 -9.58 -14.96 10.75
CA SER A 160 -10.49 -15.56 11.76
C SER A 160 -10.52 -17.09 11.75
N THR A 161 -10.26 -17.73 10.61
CA THR A 161 -10.54 -19.17 10.45
C THR A 161 -9.39 -20.02 9.91
N ARG A 162 -8.31 -19.40 9.44
CA ARG A 162 -7.17 -20.11 8.85
C ARG A 162 -5.87 -19.74 9.55
N GLU A 163 -5.59 -18.45 9.70
CA GLU A 163 -4.35 -17.95 10.29
C GLU A 163 -4.59 -16.89 11.39
N PRO A 164 -5.14 -17.29 12.56
CA PRO A 164 -5.37 -16.38 13.67
C PRO A 164 -4.08 -15.83 14.30
N GLY A 165 -2.93 -16.43 13.99
CA GLY A 165 -1.60 -15.97 14.39
C GLY A 165 -1.12 -14.74 13.61
N LEU A 166 -1.68 -14.46 12.42
CA LEU A 166 -1.30 -13.31 11.61
C LEU A 166 -1.80 -12.00 12.24
N LYS A 167 -0.90 -11.27 12.90
CA LYS A 167 -1.23 -10.02 13.62
C LYS A 167 -0.89 -8.74 12.88
N ALA A 168 -0.14 -8.82 11.78
CA ALA A 168 0.13 -7.66 10.94
C ALA A 168 0.16 -8.03 9.45
N ILE A 169 -0.18 -7.07 8.59
CA ILE A 169 -0.16 -7.23 7.13
C ILE A 169 0.25 -5.92 6.42
N THR A 170 1.03 -6.01 5.34
CA THR A 170 1.41 -4.83 4.54
C THR A 170 0.51 -4.75 3.31
N LEU A 171 -0.23 -3.66 3.14
CA LEU A 171 -1.19 -3.46 2.05
C LEU A 171 -0.47 -2.85 0.84
N ALA A 172 -0.42 -3.56 -0.28
CA ALA A 172 0.41 -3.21 -1.44
C ALA A 172 -0.43 -3.16 -2.74
N PHE A 173 -0.46 -2.10 -3.54
CA PHE A 173 0.18 -0.81 -3.37
C PHE A 173 -0.78 0.33 -3.70
N ALA A 174 -0.66 1.43 -2.96
CA ALA A 174 -1.16 2.71 -3.42
C ALA A 174 -0.16 3.32 -4.42
N THR A 175 -0.62 3.75 -5.57
CA THR A 175 0.21 4.35 -6.63
C THR A 175 -0.33 5.71 -7.05
N GLY A 176 0.49 6.52 -7.74
CA GLY A 176 0.17 7.89 -8.13
C GLY A 176 0.65 8.93 -7.12
N THR A 177 -0.05 10.05 -7.01
CA THR A 177 0.33 11.14 -6.09
C THR A 177 -0.54 11.10 -4.84
N CYS A 178 0.07 11.27 -3.66
CA CYS A 178 -0.65 11.30 -2.41
C CYS A 178 -1.79 12.34 -2.41
N GLY A 179 -2.97 11.92 -1.97
CA GLY A 179 -4.21 12.70 -2.03
C GLY A 179 -5.11 12.32 -3.21
N SER A 180 -4.54 11.79 -4.30
CA SER A 180 -5.23 11.28 -5.48
C SER A 180 -4.75 9.88 -5.87
N GLU A 181 -4.22 9.12 -4.91
CA GLU A 181 -3.64 7.81 -5.16
C GLU A 181 -4.71 6.77 -5.56
N ASN A 182 -4.24 5.66 -6.13
CA ASN A 182 -5.10 4.61 -6.64
C ASN A 182 -4.56 3.21 -6.29
N TRP A 183 -5.49 2.28 -6.06
CA TRP A 183 -5.21 0.87 -5.74
C TRP A 183 -5.62 -0.02 -6.92
N GLY A 184 -4.81 -0.05 -7.97
CA GLY A 184 -5.01 -0.95 -9.13
C GLY A 184 -6.34 -0.77 -9.87
N GLY A 185 -6.86 0.45 -9.93
CA GLY A 185 -8.17 0.80 -10.50
C GLY A 185 -9.21 1.22 -9.45
N VAL A 186 -8.96 0.96 -8.16
CA VAL A 186 -9.86 1.38 -7.07
C VAL A 186 -9.45 2.75 -6.51
N ALA A 187 -10.41 3.67 -6.41
CA ALA A 187 -10.19 4.98 -5.79
C ALA A 187 -9.81 4.84 -4.30
N ALA A 188 -8.90 5.70 -3.82
CA ALA A 188 -8.38 5.66 -2.46
C ALA A 188 -9.47 5.60 -1.38
N ASP A 189 -10.49 6.46 -1.47
CA ASP A 189 -11.56 6.53 -0.47
C ASP A 189 -12.45 5.27 -0.46
N ALA A 190 -12.68 4.68 -1.64
CA ALA A 190 -13.44 3.43 -1.77
C ALA A 190 -12.66 2.25 -1.16
N PHE A 191 -11.35 2.16 -1.45
CA PHE A 191 -10.49 1.13 -0.87
C PHE A 191 -10.39 1.26 0.66
N ALA A 192 -10.16 2.48 1.15
CA ALA A 192 -10.05 2.75 2.58
C ALA A 192 -11.34 2.39 3.32
N SER A 193 -12.49 2.84 2.81
CA SER A 193 -13.82 2.58 3.40
C SER A 193 -14.16 1.09 3.43
N ALA A 194 -13.74 0.33 2.42
CA ALA A 194 -14.03 -1.10 2.33
C ALA A 194 -13.20 -1.96 3.30
N ASN A 195 -11.97 -1.53 3.65
CA ASN A 195 -10.99 -2.39 4.30
C ASN A 195 -10.53 -1.92 5.69
N ILE A 196 -10.34 -0.61 5.89
CA ILE A 196 -9.72 -0.09 7.12
C ILE A 196 -10.55 -0.40 8.37
N PRO A 197 -11.87 -0.15 8.39
CA PRO A 197 -12.70 -0.52 9.55
C PRO A 197 -12.69 -2.02 9.84
N LYS A 198 -12.51 -2.87 8.82
CA LYS A 198 -12.48 -4.34 9.00
C LYS A 198 -11.17 -4.81 9.60
N LEU A 199 -10.03 -4.21 9.20
CA LEU A 199 -8.72 -4.49 9.79
C LEU A 199 -8.69 -4.05 11.26
N ASP A 200 -9.19 -2.84 11.53
CA ASP A 200 -9.30 -2.28 12.87
C ASP A 200 -10.19 -3.15 13.78
N ALA A 201 -11.40 -3.50 13.31
CA ALA A 201 -12.31 -4.36 14.06
C ALA A 201 -11.77 -5.79 14.28
N ALA A 202 -10.90 -6.28 13.38
CA ALA A 202 -10.25 -7.59 13.53
C ALA A 202 -9.02 -7.54 14.45
N GLY A 203 -8.59 -6.36 14.90
CA GLY A 203 -7.39 -6.18 15.71
C GLY A 203 -6.10 -6.52 14.96
N VAL A 204 -6.10 -6.40 13.64
CA VAL A 204 -4.95 -6.71 12.78
C VAL A 204 -4.20 -5.43 12.47
N ASN A 205 -2.95 -5.35 12.90
CA ASN A 205 -2.09 -4.22 12.56
C ASN A 205 -1.84 -4.19 11.04
N TYR A 206 -1.65 -3.01 10.48
CA TYR A 206 -1.32 -2.91 9.07
C TYR A 206 -0.36 -1.77 8.75
N ILE A 207 0.35 -1.96 7.65
CA ILE A 207 1.24 -0.98 7.04
C ILE A 207 0.66 -0.66 5.66
N VAL A 208 0.50 0.61 5.33
CA VAL A 208 0.06 1.04 3.99
C VAL A 208 1.31 1.23 3.13
N SER A 209 1.53 0.33 2.16
CA SER A 209 2.65 0.41 1.23
C SER A 209 2.25 1.14 -0.05
N THR A 210 3.22 1.86 -0.62
CA THR A 210 3.05 2.72 -1.78
C THR A 210 4.11 2.41 -2.84
N GLY A 211 3.79 2.59 -4.12
CA GLY A 211 4.73 2.34 -5.21
C GLY A 211 4.72 0.90 -5.71
N GLY A 212 5.87 0.23 -5.64
CA GLY A 212 6.10 -1.12 -6.14
C GLY A 212 6.38 -1.18 -7.66
N ALA A 213 6.73 -2.36 -8.16
CA ALA A 213 7.16 -2.55 -9.55
C ALA A 213 6.14 -2.10 -10.61
N ALA A 214 4.85 -2.12 -10.27
CA ALA A 214 3.75 -1.76 -11.17
C ALA A 214 3.37 -0.27 -11.15
N GLY A 215 3.99 0.56 -10.30
CA GLY A 215 3.67 1.99 -10.27
C GLY A 215 4.52 2.82 -9.32
N GLN A 216 4.60 4.11 -9.58
CA GLN A 216 5.33 5.04 -8.71
C GLN A 216 4.39 5.67 -7.70
N PHE A 217 4.95 6.07 -6.56
CA PHE A 217 4.28 6.97 -5.62
C PHE A 217 5.08 8.24 -5.42
N THR A 218 4.39 9.38 -5.50
CA THR A 218 4.96 10.71 -5.26
C THR A 218 4.17 11.43 -4.18
N CYS A 219 4.88 12.17 -3.31
CA CYS A 219 4.23 12.97 -2.28
C CYS A 219 5.14 14.10 -1.82
N SER A 220 4.55 15.20 -1.35
CA SER A 220 5.30 16.34 -0.83
C SER A 220 4.51 17.09 0.25
N GLY A 221 5.26 17.79 1.11
CA GLY A 221 4.69 18.69 2.11
C GLY A 221 3.68 18.01 3.05
N THR A 222 2.57 18.70 3.33
CA THR A 222 1.52 18.22 4.23
C THR A 222 0.56 17.22 3.59
N ALA A 223 0.65 16.98 2.27
CA ALA A 223 -0.26 16.06 1.58
C ALA A 223 -0.12 14.61 2.11
N LEU A 224 1.07 14.23 2.60
CA LEU A 224 1.27 12.93 3.24
C LEU A 224 0.43 12.78 4.52
N GLN A 225 0.18 13.87 5.25
CA GLN A 225 -0.65 13.81 6.45
C GLN A 225 -2.12 13.51 6.12
N SER A 226 -2.61 14.01 4.98
CA SER A 226 -3.95 13.69 4.45
C SER A 226 -4.02 12.26 3.93
N PHE A 227 -2.97 11.79 3.25
CA PHE A 227 -2.84 10.38 2.86
C PHE A 227 -2.91 9.47 4.09
N ILE A 228 -2.11 9.74 5.14
CA ILE A 228 -2.15 8.95 6.39
C ILE A 228 -3.53 9.01 7.04
N ALA A 229 -4.13 10.20 7.11
CA ALA A 229 -5.44 10.37 7.73
C ALA A 229 -6.52 9.48 7.08
N ARG A 230 -6.50 9.33 5.75
CA ARG A 230 -7.44 8.47 5.02
C ARG A 230 -7.42 7.01 5.49
N TYR A 231 -6.24 6.50 5.86
CA TYR A 231 -6.06 5.12 6.29
C TYR A 231 -5.88 4.97 7.81
N ALA A 232 -5.99 6.06 8.58
CA ALA A 232 -5.67 6.06 10.01
C ALA A 232 -6.67 5.25 10.84
N SER A 233 -6.14 4.37 11.67
CA SER A 233 -6.81 3.69 12.77
C SER A 233 -5.78 3.36 13.87
N PRO A 234 -6.21 3.00 15.10
CA PRO A 234 -5.32 2.48 16.13
C PRO A 234 -4.43 1.30 15.67
N HIS A 235 -4.83 0.58 14.62
CA HIS A 235 -4.09 -0.55 14.05
C HIS A 235 -3.22 -0.18 12.83
N MET A 236 -3.27 1.06 12.32
CA MET A 236 -2.29 1.53 11.33
C MET A 236 -0.94 1.78 12.03
N ILE A 237 0.02 0.87 11.86
CA ILE A 237 1.32 0.96 12.54
C ILE A 237 2.42 1.55 11.66
N GLY A 238 2.19 1.70 10.35
CA GLY A 238 3.19 2.28 9.45
C GLY A 238 2.70 2.72 8.08
N VAL A 239 3.55 3.52 7.45
CA VAL A 239 3.56 3.73 6.00
C VAL A 239 4.86 3.15 5.45
N ASP A 240 4.77 2.49 4.31
CA ASP A 240 5.91 1.96 3.58
C ASP A 240 6.02 2.62 2.20
N PHE A 241 7.21 3.09 1.86
CA PHE A 241 7.53 3.68 0.58
C PHE A 241 8.37 2.67 -0.20
N ASP A 242 7.74 1.94 -1.10
CA ASP A 242 8.41 1.00 -1.99
C ASP A 242 8.89 1.74 -3.25
N ILE A 243 10.21 2.01 -3.27
CA ILE A 243 10.86 2.87 -4.25
C ILE A 243 11.75 2.03 -5.15
N GLU A 244 11.14 1.47 -6.20
CA GLU A 244 11.83 0.58 -7.13
C GLU A 244 12.37 1.31 -8.35
N SER A 245 11.52 2.03 -9.07
CA SER A 245 11.89 2.70 -10.31
C SER A 245 11.00 3.88 -10.66
N GLY A 246 11.61 4.88 -11.30
CA GLY A 246 10.92 5.99 -11.95
C GLY A 246 10.72 7.26 -11.11
N GLN A 247 10.76 7.18 -9.78
CA GLN A 247 10.89 8.39 -8.96
C GLN A 247 12.24 9.08 -9.22
N SER A 248 12.21 10.41 -9.40
CA SER A 248 13.42 11.22 -9.48
C SER A 248 14.04 11.43 -8.09
N THR A 249 15.30 11.89 -8.03
CA THR A 249 15.93 12.31 -6.77
C THR A 249 15.11 13.38 -6.04
N ALA A 250 14.44 14.27 -6.77
CA ALA A 250 13.58 15.30 -6.18
C ALA A 250 12.31 14.69 -5.57
N ASP A 251 11.71 13.69 -6.22
CA ASP A 251 10.54 12.98 -5.68
C ASP A 251 10.89 12.24 -4.39
N VAL A 252 12.03 11.55 -4.36
CA VAL A 252 12.55 10.88 -3.16
C VAL A 252 12.79 11.89 -2.03
N GLN A 253 13.44 13.02 -2.31
CA GLN A 253 13.67 14.05 -1.30
C GLN A 253 12.36 14.64 -0.77
N ASN A 254 11.38 14.89 -1.65
CA ASN A 254 10.06 15.38 -1.28
C ASN A 254 9.31 14.40 -0.39
N LEU A 255 9.40 13.10 -0.70
CA LEU A 255 8.77 12.03 0.06
C LEU A 255 9.35 11.91 1.48
N VAL A 256 10.69 11.92 1.59
CA VAL A 256 11.39 11.93 2.88
C VAL A 256 11.03 13.18 3.69
N ASN A 257 11.02 14.36 3.08
CA ASN A 257 10.65 15.60 3.76
C ASN A 257 9.18 15.57 4.23
N ALA A 258 8.27 15.02 3.42
CA ALA A 258 6.88 14.84 3.80
C ALA A 258 6.73 13.87 4.99
N ALA A 259 7.49 12.77 5.01
CA ALA A 259 7.54 11.85 6.14
C ALA A 259 8.07 12.53 7.41
N ALA A 260 9.14 13.34 7.29
CA ALA A 260 9.69 14.13 8.38
C ALA A 260 8.70 15.15 8.96
N LEU A 261 7.79 15.69 8.14
CA LEU A 261 6.68 16.55 8.58
C LEU A 261 5.53 15.73 9.20
N ALA A 262 5.25 14.55 8.67
CA ALA A 262 4.17 13.69 9.15
C ALA A 262 4.47 13.07 10.52
N GLN A 263 5.71 12.71 10.83
CA GLN A 263 6.08 12.17 12.16
C GLN A 263 5.74 13.11 13.32
N ALA A 264 5.69 14.43 13.10
CA ALA A 264 5.30 15.37 14.15
C ALA A 264 3.83 15.22 14.55
N LYS A 265 2.97 14.83 13.60
CA LYS A 265 1.54 14.56 13.82
C LYS A 265 1.30 13.12 14.27
N TYR A 266 2.11 12.18 13.79
CA TYR A 266 1.98 10.75 14.06
C TYR A 266 3.29 10.17 14.65
N PRO A 267 3.65 10.54 15.90
CA PRO A 267 4.96 10.21 16.48
C PRO A 267 5.18 8.71 16.73
N GLY A 268 4.11 7.92 16.86
CA GLY A 268 4.19 6.45 16.99
C GLY A 268 4.27 5.72 15.65
N LEU A 269 3.93 6.39 14.54
CA LEU A 269 3.87 5.77 13.22
C LEU A 269 5.29 5.58 12.68
N ARG A 270 5.59 4.36 12.21
CA ARG A 270 6.86 4.07 11.55
C ARG A 270 6.80 4.46 10.06
N PHE A 271 7.92 4.93 9.52
CA PHE A 271 8.09 5.23 8.09
C PHE A 271 9.14 4.29 7.49
N SER A 272 8.69 3.26 6.78
CA SER A 272 9.55 2.29 6.09
C SER A 272 9.89 2.76 4.68
N PHE A 273 11.11 2.50 4.24
CA PHE A 273 11.55 2.70 2.87
C PHE A 273 12.02 1.36 2.31
N THR A 274 11.20 0.76 1.46
CA THR A 274 11.49 -0.52 0.80
C THR A 274 12.31 -0.27 -0.46
N LEU A 275 13.49 -0.88 -0.53
CA LEU A 275 14.53 -0.56 -1.51
C LEU A 275 15.14 -1.83 -2.11
N ALA A 276 15.39 -1.79 -3.42
CA ALA A 276 16.15 -2.81 -4.11
C ALA A 276 17.60 -2.84 -3.61
N THR A 277 18.12 -4.04 -3.40
CA THR A 277 19.48 -4.26 -2.90
C THR A 277 20.14 -5.45 -3.58
N LEU A 278 21.47 -5.42 -3.62
CA LEU A 278 22.29 -6.61 -3.78
C LEU A 278 22.75 -7.15 -2.42
N ALA A 279 23.29 -8.37 -2.44
CA ALA A 279 23.88 -9.07 -1.32
C ALA A 279 25.33 -9.47 -1.65
N ALA A 280 26.12 -8.53 -2.17
CA ALA A 280 27.50 -8.77 -2.58
C ALA A 280 28.31 -9.42 -1.44
N SER A 281 28.92 -10.56 -1.75
CA SER A 281 29.73 -11.40 -0.87
C SER A 281 31.21 -11.47 -1.29
N ASP A 282 31.60 -10.70 -2.32
CA ASP A 282 32.97 -10.58 -2.83
C ASP A 282 33.84 -9.58 -2.05
N GLY A 283 33.30 -8.98 -0.98
CA GLY A 283 33.97 -7.96 -0.17
C GLY A 283 33.81 -6.53 -0.68
N SER A 284 33.06 -6.30 -1.77
CA SER A 284 32.75 -4.94 -2.27
C SER A 284 31.69 -4.20 -1.45
N PHE A 285 30.90 -4.93 -0.65
CA PHE A 285 29.70 -4.44 0.04
C PHE A 285 28.66 -3.81 -0.91
N GLY A 286 28.63 -4.25 -2.17
CA GLY A 286 27.55 -3.93 -3.11
C GLY A 286 26.17 -4.21 -2.51
N GLY A 287 25.30 -3.20 -2.53
CA GLY A 287 24.03 -3.20 -1.83
C GLY A 287 22.99 -2.39 -2.59
N LEU A 288 22.52 -1.30 -2.00
CA LEU A 288 21.51 -0.44 -2.61
C LEU A 288 21.93 0.08 -3.99
N ASN A 289 20.98 0.13 -4.91
CA ASN A 289 21.16 0.80 -6.20
C ASN A 289 21.22 2.34 -6.03
N SER A 290 21.38 3.09 -7.13
CA SER A 290 21.48 4.55 -7.08
C SER A 290 20.26 5.24 -6.44
N THR A 291 19.06 4.69 -6.65
CA THR A 291 17.81 5.22 -6.08
C THR A 291 17.76 4.95 -4.57
N GLY A 292 18.14 3.75 -4.13
CA GLY A 292 18.24 3.42 -2.72
C GLY A 292 19.31 4.23 -1.99
N ASP A 293 20.47 4.43 -2.61
CA ASP A 293 21.53 5.30 -2.10
C ASP A 293 21.04 6.74 -1.90
N ALA A 294 20.37 7.31 -2.92
CA ALA A 294 19.77 8.64 -2.82
C ALA A 294 18.73 8.71 -1.70
N THR A 295 17.92 7.66 -1.52
CA THR A 295 16.91 7.58 -0.46
C THR A 295 17.54 7.60 0.93
N VAL A 296 18.52 6.74 1.19
CA VAL A 296 19.20 6.70 2.51
C VAL A 296 19.93 8.01 2.80
N LYS A 297 20.55 8.64 1.79
CA LYS A 297 21.15 9.98 1.94
C LYS A 297 20.12 11.05 2.27
N ALA A 298 18.97 11.06 1.59
CA ALA A 298 17.88 11.99 1.87
C ALA A 298 17.35 11.81 3.30
N ILE A 299 17.14 10.57 3.75
CA ILE A 299 16.72 10.25 5.12
C ILE A 299 17.70 10.83 6.13
N LYS A 300 19.00 10.55 5.97
CA LYS A 300 20.05 11.04 6.87
C LYS A 300 20.18 12.56 6.90
N ALA A 301 19.85 13.23 5.81
CA ALA A 301 19.85 14.69 5.71
C ALA A 301 18.56 15.33 6.27
N SER A 302 17.55 14.53 6.61
CA SER A 302 16.26 15.00 7.11
C SER A 302 16.16 14.99 8.64
N SER A 303 15.06 15.52 9.18
CA SER A 303 14.71 15.39 10.60
C SER A 303 13.93 14.12 10.93
N LEU A 304 13.72 13.21 9.98
CA LEU A 304 12.99 11.97 10.18
C LEU A 304 13.75 11.04 11.13
N THR A 305 13.14 10.68 12.26
CA THR A 305 13.78 9.86 13.28
C THR A 305 13.18 8.46 13.37
N ASN A 306 11.86 8.33 13.25
CA ASN A 306 11.14 7.05 13.31
C ASN A 306 11.04 6.40 11.92
N TYR A 307 12.19 6.04 11.35
CA TYR A 307 12.28 5.37 10.06
C TYR A 307 12.95 4.01 10.14
N THR A 308 12.67 3.20 9.13
CA THR A 308 13.37 1.94 8.84
C THR A 308 13.71 1.84 7.36
N VAL A 309 14.74 1.05 7.03
CA VAL A 309 15.13 0.71 5.66
C VAL A 309 14.82 -0.77 5.48
N ASN A 310 13.87 -1.07 4.60
CA ASN A 310 13.44 -2.42 4.28
C ASN A 310 14.11 -2.89 2.98
N LEU A 311 14.89 -3.95 3.07
CA LEU A 311 15.67 -4.46 1.96
C LEU A 311 14.87 -5.52 1.20
N MET A 312 14.63 -5.29 -0.10
CA MET A 312 14.13 -6.33 -0.99
C MET A 312 15.25 -7.33 -1.26
N THR A 313 15.30 -8.38 -0.45
CA THR A 313 16.33 -9.43 -0.49
C THR A 313 15.91 -10.55 -1.44
N MET A 314 15.66 -10.14 -2.68
CA MET A 314 15.13 -10.91 -3.80
C MET A 314 15.67 -10.32 -5.10
N ASP A 315 15.66 -11.12 -6.16
CA ASP A 315 15.96 -10.73 -7.53
C ASP A 315 17.28 -9.97 -7.66
N PHE A 316 18.32 -10.49 -7.01
CA PHE A 316 19.70 -10.04 -7.13
C PHE A 316 20.24 -10.19 -8.56
N GLY A 317 19.55 -10.99 -9.38
CA GLY A 317 19.91 -11.32 -10.74
C GLY A 317 20.88 -12.50 -10.76
N ARG A 318 21.65 -12.64 -11.86
CA ARG A 318 22.54 -13.80 -12.05
C ARG A 318 23.42 -14.06 -10.83
N ALA A 319 23.43 -15.31 -10.36
CA ALA A 319 24.23 -15.79 -9.24
C ALA A 319 25.73 -15.55 -9.48
N THR A 320 26.24 -14.52 -8.82
CA THR A 320 27.66 -14.18 -8.74
C THR A 320 27.94 -13.64 -7.34
N THR A 321 29.20 -13.70 -6.89
CA THR A 321 29.59 -13.15 -5.58
C THR A 321 29.43 -11.63 -5.51
N ALA A 322 29.31 -10.94 -6.64
CA ALA A 322 28.98 -9.50 -6.68
C ALA A 322 27.50 -9.22 -6.39
N ASN A 323 26.62 -10.22 -6.57
CA ASN A 323 25.17 -10.06 -6.44
C ASN A 323 24.62 -10.72 -5.17
N CYS A 324 25.13 -11.89 -4.78
CA CYS A 324 24.58 -12.68 -3.69
C CYS A 324 25.64 -13.58 -3.02
N VAL A 325 25.26 -14.25 -1.92
CA VAL A 325 26.03 -15.36 -1.34
C VAL A 325 25.75 -16.61 -2.17
N LEU A 326 26.79 -17.30 -2.61
CA LEU A 326 26.65 -18.47 -3.48
C LEU A 326 26.56 -19.78 -2.70
N SER A 327 25.67 -20.66 -3.16
CA SER A 327 25.71 -22.10 -2.89
C SER A 327 25.78 -22.82 -4.24
N GLY A 328 26.96 -23.33 -4.61
CA GLY A 328 27.22 -23.85 -5.95
C GLY A 328 27.06 -22.75 -7.01
N SER A 329 26.11 -22.94 -7.94
CA SER A 329 25.82 -22.01 -9.03
C SER A 329 24.54 -21.18 -8.81
N THR A 330 23.98 -21.20 -7.60
CA THR A 330 22.73 -20.51 -7.24
C THR A 330 22.96 -19.59 -6.05
N CYS A 331 22.09 -18.60 -5.86
CA CYS A 331 22.11 -17.77 -4.66
C CYS A 331 21.57 -18.55 -3.46
N GLN A 332 22.27 -18.51 -2.33
CA GLN A 332 21.78 -18.99 -1.06
C GLN A 332 20.97 -17.87 -0.39
N MET A 333 19.65 -17.93 -0.47
CA MET A 333 18.81 -16.76 -0.20
C MET A 333 18.80 -16.32 1.27
N GLY A 334 18.81 -17.23 2.23
CA GLY A 334 18.86 -16.89 3.66
C GLY A 334 20.17 -16.20 4.05
N GLN A 335 21.31 -16.67 3.54
CA GLN A 335 22.60 -16.01 3.79
C GLN A 335 22.75 -14.73 2.98
N SER A 336 22.20 -14.67 1.77
CA SER A 336 22.18 -13.44 0.98
C SER A 336 21.37 -12.35 1.68
N THR A 337 20.26 -12.71 2.34
CA THR A 337 19.49 -11.78 3.18
C THR A 337 20.35 -11.20 4.31
N ILE A 338 21.09 -12.05 5.03
CA ILE A 338 22.02 -11.62 6.09
C ILE A 338 23.16 -10.74 5.54
N GLN A 339 23.69 -11.11 4.37
CA GLN A 339 24.75 -10.34 3.72
C GLN A 339 24.25 -8.95 3.28
N ALA A 340 23.02 -8.83 2.78
CA ALA A 340 22.43 -7.53 2.43
C ALA A 340 22.31 -6.61 3.65
N VAL A 341 21.90 -7.14 4.81
CA VAL A 341 21.91 -6.39 6.08
C VAL A 341 23.32 -5.93 6.42
N THR A 342 24.30 -6.83 6.33
CA THR A 342 25.71 -6.53 6.61
C THR A 342 26.25 -5.43 5.68
N ASN A 343 25.88 -5.47 4.39
CA ASN A 343 26.28 -4.47 3.40
C ASN A 343 25.66 -3.10 3.71
N LEU A 344 24.38 -3.05 4.09
CA LEU A 344 23.73 -1.80 4.47
C LEU A 344 24.36 -1.21 5.75
N GLN A 345 24.65 -2.04 6.75
CA GLN A 345 25.35 -1.64 7.97
C GLN A 345 26.75 -1.10 7.67
N HIS A 346 27.51 -1.77 6.82
CA HIS A 346 28.85 -1.32 6.44
C HIS A 346 28.80 0.03 5.71
N THR A 347 28.02 0.11 4.64
CA THR A 347 28.03 1.25 3.72
C THR A 347 27.39 2.49 4.34
N TYR A 348 26.35 2.32 5.16
CA TYR A 348 25.58 3.44 5.69
C TYR A 348 25.63 3.56 7.22
N GLY A 349 26.17 2.60 7.96
CA GLY A 349 26.12 2.63 9.42
C GLY A 349 24.69 2.55 9.98
N THR A 350 23.72 2.07 9.18
CA THR A 350 22.33 1.91 9.61
C THR A 350 22.29 0.81 10.68
N PRO A 351 21.84 1.07 11.91
CA PRO A 351 21.81 0.04 12.95
C PRO A 351 20.78 -1.04 12.62
N ALA A 352 21.02 -2.29 13.06
CA ALA A 352 20.10 -3.42 12.85
C ALA A 352 18.65 -3.10 13.24
N SER A 353 18.46 -2.37 14.33
CA SER A 353 17.14 -1.91 14.81
C SER A 353 16.41 -0.92 13.91
N LYS A 354 17.00 -0.53 12.77
CA LYS A 354 16.38 0.27 11.72
C LYS A 354 16.34 -0.47 10.37
N ILE A 355 16.70 -1.75 10.35
CA ILE A 355 16.74 -2.56 9.13
C ILE A 355 15.62 -3.58 9.18
N GLU A 356 14.98 -3.75 8.03
CA GLU A 356 14.00 -4.77 7.77
C GLU A 356 14.39 -5.52 6.51
N VAL A 357 13.87 -6.72 6.35
CA VAL A 357 14.14 -7.54 5.18
C VAL A 357 12.84 -8.10 4.61
N THR A 358 12.72 -8.06 3.29
CA THR A 358 11.62 -8.63 2.53
C THR A 358 12.21 -9.60 1.51
N PRO A 359 12.36 -10.89 1.83
CA PRO A 359 12.56 -11.91 0.82
C PRO A 359 11.29 -12.14 -0.02
N MET A 360 11.47 -12.64 -1.24
CA MET A 360 10.40 -13.20 -2.05
C MET A 360 10.36 -14.70 -1.79
N LEU A 361 9.22 -15.22 -1.33
CA LEU A 361 9.12 -16.64 -0.94
C LEU A 361 9.17 -17.56 -2.16
N GLY A 362 9.64 -18.81 -2.01
CA GLY A 362 9.64 -19.77 -3.11
C GLY A 362 10.52 -19.33 -4.29
N VAL A 363 10.08 -19.58 -5.52
CA VAL A 363 10.85 -19.24 -6.74
C VAL A 363 10.72 -17.75 -7.06
N ASN A 364 11.85 -17.06 -7.22
CA ASN A 364 11.91 -15.64 -7.59
C ASN A 364 11.86 -15.43 -9.11
N ASP A 365 11.90 -14.18 -9.58
CA ASP A 365 11.96 -13.86 -11.01
C ASP A 365 13.31 -14.26 -11.61
N ALA A 366 14.39 -14.13 -10.83
CA ALA A 366 15.67 -14.78 -11.11
C ALA A 366 15.60 -16.29 -10.82
N SER A 367 15.64 -17.13 -11.86
CA SER A 367 15.41 -18.59 -11.73
C SER A 367 16.44 -19.36 -10.89
N ASP A 368 17.59 -18.75 -10.63
CA ASP A 368 18.67 -19.25 -9.76
C ASP A 368 18.51 -18.83 -8.29
N GLU A 369 17.38 -18.22 -7.96
CA GLU A 369 16.98 -17.81 -6.62
C GLU A 369 15.70 -18.52 -6.19
N VAL A 370 15.81 -19.30 -5.11
CA VAL A 370 14.67 -19.94 -4.45
C VAL A 370 14.78 -19.71 -2.95
N PHE A 371 13.89 -18.92 -2.38
CA PHE A 371 13.81 -18.72 -0.93
C PHE A 371 13.04 -19.87 -0.30
N THR A 372 13.77 -20.79 0.33
CA THR A 372 13.21 -22.01 0.92
C THR A 372 12.61 -21.78 2.31
N LEU A 373 11.95 -22.79 2.87
CA LEU A 373 11.53 -22.75 4.28
C LEU A 373 12.72 -22.67 5.24
N ALA A 374 13.83 -23.34 4.95
CA ALA A 374 15.05 -23.24 5.77
C ALA A 374 15.69 -21.84 5.73
N ASP A 375 15.50 -21.11 4.64
CA ASP A 375 15.90 -19.70 4.57
C ASP A 375 15.01 -18.83 5.47
N ALA A 376 13.71 -19.15 5.61
CA ALA A 376 12.82 -18.48 6.57
C ALA A 376 13.32 -18.67 8.01
N ASP A 377 13.72 -19.90 8.38
CA ASP A 377 14.30 -20.19 9.71
C ASP A 377 15.59 -19.38 9.94
N THR A 378 16.46 -19.34 8.92
CA THR A 378 17.73 -18.61 8.95
C THR A 378 17.51 -17.11 9.16
N VAL A 379 16.63 -16.51 8.36
CA VAL A 379 16.30 -15.08 8.44
C VAL A 379 15.63 -14.75 9.76
N SER A 380 14.67 -15.57 10.21
CA SER A 380 13.96 -15.35 11.48
C SER A 380 14.90 -15.40 12.68
N SER A 381 15.80 -16.39 12.71
CA SER A 381 16.82 -16.51 13.76
C SER A 381 17.76 -15.32 13.79
N TYR A 382 18.26 -14.89 12.62
CA TYR A 382 19.12 -13.72 12.51
C TYR A 382 18.40 -12.45 12.97
N ALA A 383 17.17 -12.25 12.50
CA ALA A 383 16.37 -11.06 12.78
C ALA A 383 16.12 -10.88 14.28
N LYS A 384 15.75 -11.95 14.99
CA LYS A 384 15.60 -11.92 16.45
C LYS A 384 16.92 -11.66 17.17
N THR A 385 17.97 -12.39 16.79
CA THR A 385 19.26 -12.36 17.51
C THR A 385 19.96 -11.02 17.36
N HIS A 386 19.80 -10.35 16.21
CA HIS A 386 20.44 -9.06 15.92
C HIS A 386 19.50 -7.86 16.11
N GLY A 387 18.25 -8.09 16.48
CA GLY A 387 17.27 -7.04 16.75
C GLY A 387 16.90 -6.23 15.51
N LEU A 388 16.57 -6.91 14.40
CA LEU A 388 15.99 -6.25 13.23
C LEU A 388 14.62 -5.65 13.56
N ALA A 389 14.26 -4.59 12.84
CA ALA A 389 12.98 -3.90 13.03
C ALA A 389 11.79 -4.68 12.44
N GLY A 390 12.03 -5.56 11.47
CA GLY A 390 10.98 -6.28 10.78
C GLY A 390 11.48 -7.32 9.81
N VAL A 391 10.62 -8.30 9.56
CA VAL A 391 10.75 -9.29 8.50
C VAL A 391 9.42 -9.32 7.77
N HIS A 392 9.47 -9.23 6.46
CA HIS A 392 8.30 -9.27 5.60
C HIS A 392 8.47 -10.38 4.58
N MET A 393 7.50 -10.56 3.70
CA MET A 393 7.69 -11.43 2.55
C MET A 393 6.81 -11.01 1.38
N TRP A 394 7.34 -11.18 0.18
CA TRP A 394 6.59 -11.11 -1.06
C TRP A 394 6.19 -12.52 -1.52
N SER A 395 4.92 -12.91 -1.50
CA SER A 395 3.76 -12.21 -0.92
C SER A 395 2.74 -13.22 -0.40
N LEU A 396 1.75 -12.77 0.37
CA LEU A 396 0.75 -13.63 1.01
C LEU A 396 0.05 -14.57 0.03
N ASP A 397 -0.40 -14.07 -1.13
CA ASP A 397 -1.09 -14.90 -2.13
C ASP A 397 -0.17 -15.85 -2.87
N ARG A 398 1.16 -15.67 -2.78
CA ARG A 398 2.14 -16.62 -3.29
C ARG A 398 2.34 -17.81 -2.36
N ASP A 399 1.93 -17.72 -1.09
CA ASP A 399 2.20 -18.74 -0.06
C ASP A 399 1.28 -19.96 -0.18
N THR A 400 1.23 -20.55 -1.36
CA THR A 400 0.42 -21.73 -1.68
C THR A 400 1.09 -22.50 -2.82
N PRO A 401 1.06 -23.84 -2.82
CA PRO A 401 1.66 -24.62 -3.90
C PRO A 401 0.98 -24.32 -5.24
N CYS A 402 1.78 -24.20 -6.29
CA CYS A 402 1.23 -24.18 -7.65
C CYS A 402 0.66 -25.55 -8.00
N ALA A 403 -0.45 -25.59 -8.75
CA ALA A 403 -1.02 -26.84 -9.27
C ALA A 403 0.00 -27.65 -10.08
N SER A 404 0.85 -26.94 -10.83
CA SER A 404 2.01 -27.47 -11.53
C SER A 404 3.23 -26.59 -11.19
N PRO A 405 4.15 -27.03 -10.31
CA PRO A 405 5.36 -26.27 -10.00
C PRO A 405 6.21 -26.01 -11.24
N THR A 406 6.73 -24.79 -11.37
CA THR A 406 7.60 -24.36 -12.48
C THR A 406 8.89 -23.75 -11.95
N SER A 407 9.86 -23.49 -12.82
CA SER A 407 11.08 -22.75 -12.48
C SER A 407 10.92 -21.23 -12.61
N THR A 408 9.69 -20.72 -12.53
CA THR A 408 9.35 -19.30 -12.72
C THR A 408 8.46 -18.82 -11.58
N ALA A 409 8.62 -17.56 -11.20
CA ALA A 409 7.72 -16.92 -10.26
C ALA A 409 6.27 -16.90 -10.76
N SER A 410 5.34 -16.87 -9.81
CA SER A 410 3.91 -16.64 -10.00
C SER A 410 3.45 -15.64 -8.95
N ALA A 411 2.46 -14.80 -9.30
CA ALA A 411 1.83 -13.88 -8.36
C ALA A 411 0.85 -14.57 -7.38
N THR A 412 0.48 -15.83 -7.64
CA THR A 412 -0.60 -16.54 -6.93
C THR A 412 -0.19 -17.90 -6.37
N CYS A 413 1.07 -18.28 -6.48
CA CYS A 413 1.62 -19.50 -5.89
C CYS A 413 3.16 -19.47 -5.84
N ASN A 414 3.76 -20.36 -5.05
CA ASN A 414 5.18 -20.30 -4.68
C ASN A 414 6.13 -21.00 -5.69
N SER A 415 5.58 -21.76 -6.63
CA SER A 415 6.32 -22.57 -7.62
C SER A 415 7.29 -23.61 -7.05
N VAL A 416 7.21 -23.94 -5.75
CA VAL A 416 8.03 -24.96 -5.09
C VAL A 416 7.23 -26.23 -4.85
N SER A 417 7.78 -27.39 -5.26
CA SER A 417 7.16 -28.69 -5.05
C SER A 417 7.12 -29.11 -3.58
N GLY A 418 6.04 -29.80 -3.18
CA GLY A 418 5.97 -30.43 -1.85
C GLY A 418 5.67 -29.47 -0.70
N THR A 419 5.21 -28.26 -1.01
CA THR A 419 4.82 -27.24 -0.02
C THR A 419 3.32 -27.34 0.31
N ALA A 420 2.94 -26.83 1.47
CA ALA A 420 1.55 -26.64 1.88
C ALA A 420 1.14 -25.17 1.71
N ALA A 421 -0.17 -24.91 1.69
CA ALA A 421 -0.66 -23.54 1.83
C ALA A 421 -0.22 -22.95 3.18
N LEU A 422 0.14 -21.66 3.16
CA LEU A 422 0.64 -20.88 4.30
C LEU A 422 1.97 -21.36 4.88
N ALA A 423 2.72 -22.22 4.19
CA ALA A 423 3.93 -22.82 4.76
C ALA A 423 5.00 -21.78 5.19
N TRP A 424 5.18 -20.68 4.46
CA TRP A 424 6.11 -19.62 4.86
C TRP A 424 5.52 -18.72 5.95
N THR A 425 4.24 -18.37 5.86
CA THR A 425 3.52 -17.60 6.88
C THR A 425 3.61 -18.32 8.23
N ASP A 426 3.26 -19.60 8.27
CA ASP A 426 3.32 -20.45 9.45
C ASP A 426 4.73 -20.53 10.00
N ARG A 427 5.73 -20.64 9.11
CA ARG A 427 7.13 -20.73 9.53
C ARG A 427 7.61 -19.45 10.19
N PHE A 428 7.43 -18.31 9.54
CA PHE A 428 7.80 -17.01 10.12
C PHE A 428 7.03 -16.74 11.41
N LEU A 429 5.73 -17.06 11.48
CA LEU A 429 4.94 -16.90 12.70
C LEU A 429 5.41 -17.83 13.82
N ALA A 430 5.86 -19.04 13.54
CA ALA A 430 6.41 -19.93 14.54
C ALA A 430 7.77 -19.42 15.04
N ASP A 431 8.61 -18.95 14.12
CA ASP A 431 10.00 -18.61 14.41
C ASP A 431 10.17 -17.19 14.97
N LEU A 432 9.25 -16.26 14.72
CA LEU A 432 9.34 -14.86 15.19
C LEU A 432 8.57 -14.57 16.48
N ARG A 433 7.90 -15.58 17.07
CA ARG A 433 7.21 -15.48 18.37
C ARG A 433 8.15 -15.29 19.55
#